data_AF-A0A8H7DWS9-F1
#
_entry.id   AF-A0A8H7DWS9-F1
#
_cell.length_a   1.000
_cell.length_b   1.000
_cell.length_c   1.000
_cell.angle_alpha   90.00
_cell.angle_beta   90.00
_cell.angle_gamma   90.00
#
_symmetry.space_group_name_H-M   'P 1'
#
loop_
_entity.id
_entity.type
_entity.pdbx_description
1 polymer ?
#
loop_
_entity_poly.entity_id
_entity_poly.type
_entity_poly.pdbx_seq_one_letter_code
_entity_poly.pdbx_strand_id
1 'polypeptide(L)'
;MSRERLLKRTVRARRNEEAEYGSSLSENEDQDVAQGHTSDSEESSNDTATTVSKEDPDISDDEEEEETVSSLKDISFGALAKAQAKAQESLAPPPLRPGKRKHTTDTEPDASNSAPKEEGTPTASRPTKFFKPSHHRTSKHAPQTLSTRHAVPRKRSIIEPSAGLKWRDPRFDPTNLRPSTTSRAAESERADKNYSFLLSYRQSELQTLQAQLKAAQNPLPPSSRKKRKKGTTSAAAPAPPPPASDPETIASLKRQIMSLTSKLANSEAKTREREILRAHRAKEREAIREGRKTQPYYLKKGEVRKEIAKEKFEGLGRRAKEKKEERRRKREKGREGRGLPRVRRERDVATSQR
;
A
#
# COMPACT_ATOMS: atom_id res chain seq x y z
N MET A 1 23.16 -66.98 -27.75
CA MET A 1 22.32 -66.42 -28.83
C MET A 1 21.35 -65.44 -28.20
N SER A 2 21.52 -64.17 -28.58
CA SER A 2 21.09 -63.01 -27.81
C SER A 2 19.79 -62.41 -28.37
N ARG A 3 18.92 -61.96 -27.47
CA ARG A 3 17.96 -60.86 -27.61
C ARG A 3 17.17 -60.74 -28.93
N GLU A 4 15.97 -61.33 -28.96
CA GLU A 4 14.85 -60.80 -29.76
C GLU A 4 13.54 -60.86 -28.97
N ARG A 5 13.21 -59.77 -28.28
CA ARG A 5 11.82 -59.38 -28.00
C ARG A 5 11.67 -57.94 -28.43
N LEU A 6 11.56 -57.76 -29.75
CA LEU A 6 11.29 -56.47 -30.37
C LEU A 6 9.91 -55.95 -29.98
N LEU A 7 9.89 -54.64 -29.77
CA LEU A 7 8.83 -53.81 -29.25
C LEU A 7 7.56 -53.85 -30.12
N LYS A 8 6.41 -54.21 -29.54
CA LYS A 8 5.09 -53.81 -30.05
C LYS A 8 4.64 -52.54 -29.32
N ARG A 9 5.26 -51.40 -29.62
CA ARG A 9 4.72 -50.07 -29.29
C ARG A 9 4.02 -49.55 -30.53
N THR A 10 2.70 -49.54 -30.54
CA THR A 10 1.92 -48.94 -31.62
C THR A 10 2.15 -47.42 -31.61
N VAL A 11 2.65 -46.91 -32.73
CA VAL A 11 2.86 -45.48 -32.98
C VAL A 11 1.49 -44.84 -33.20
N ARG A 12 1.10 -43.89 -32.34
CA ARG A 12 -0.08 -43.05 -32.57
C ARG A 12 0.32 -41.97 -33.58
N ALA A 13 -0.32 -41.95 -34.74
CA ALA A 13 -0.08 -40.95 -35.78
C ALA A 13 -0.34 -39.53 -35.26
N ARG A 14 0.63 -38.62 -35.45
CA ARG A 14 0.41 -37.17 -35.39
C ARG A 14 -0.50 -36.80 -36.56
N ARG A 15 -1.68 -36.26 -36.27
CA ARG A 15 -2.59 -35.70 -37.28
C ARG A 15 -2.26 -34.21 -37.46
N ASN A 16 -2.02 -33.85 -38.71
CA ASN A 16 -1.54 -32.58 -39.24
C ASN A 16 -2.22 -31.33 -38.69
N GLU A 17 -1.40 -30.32 -38.43
CA GLU A 17 -1.77 -28.91 -38.32
C GLU A 17 -1.54 -28.28 -39.70
N GLU A 18 -2.62 -27.88 -40.40
CA GLU A 18 -2.61 -26.74 -41.33
C GLU A 18 -4.05 -26.43 -41.82
N ALA A 19 -4.46 -25.18 -41.56
CA ALA A 19 -5.50 -24.38 -42.19
C ALA A 19 -6.99 -24.83 -42.16
N GLU A 20 -7.75 -24.30 -41.19
CA GLU A 20 -9.05 -23.70 -41.50
C GLU A 20 -9.26 -22.42 -40.66
N TYR A 21 -9.18 -21.29 -41.35
CA TYR A 21 -9.38 -19.94 -40.86
C TYR A 21 -10.85 -19.59 -41.06
N GLY A 22 -11.61 -19.35 -39.98
CA GLY A 22 -13.03 -18.99 -40.11
C GLY A 22 -13.83 -18.90 -38.81
N SER A 23 -13.63 -17.81 -38.06
CA SER A 23 -14.63 -17.09 -37.25
C SER A 23 -15.58 -17.87 -36.31
N SER A 24 -15.31 -17.81 -34.99
CA SER A 24 -16.35 -17.43 -34.03
C SER A 24 -15.73 -16.69 -32.83
N LEU A 25 -16.13 -15.42 -32.70
CA LEU A 25 -16.09 -14.63 -31.46
C LEU A 25 -16.85 -15.38 -30.35
N SER A 26 -16.26 -15.49 -29.16
CA SER A 26 -17.01 -15.46 -27.87
C SER A 26 -16.04 -15.32 -26.69
N GLU A 27 -16.00 -14.09 -26.17
CA GLU A 27 -15.88 -13.68 -24.76
C GLU A 27 -15.17 -14.61 -23.76
N ASN A 28 -13.97 -14.19 -23.35
CA ASN A 28 -13.47 -14.40 -22.00
C ASN A 28 -13.04 -13.04 -21.43
N GLU A 29 -13.93 -12.40 -20.70
CA GLU A 29 -13.60 -11.30 -19.78
C GLU A 29 -13.22 -11.84 -18.40
N ASP A 30 -12.51 -11.01 -17.63
CA ASP A 30 -12.02 -11.16 -16.25
C ASP A 30 -10.54 -11.56 -16.08
N GLN A 31 -9.65 -10.71 -16.60
CA GLN A 31 -8.32 -10.48 -16.01
C GLN A 31 -8.15 -8.99 -15.65
N ASP A 32 -8.40 -8.64 -14.39
CA ASP A 32 -8.08 -7.33 -13.83
C ASP A 32 -6.55 -7.17 -13.65
N VAL A 33 -5.89 -6.68 -14.69
CA VAL A 33 -4.52 -6.16 -14.62
C VAL A 33 -4.59 -4.67 -14.30
N ALA A 34 -4.32 -4.31 -13.05
CA ALA A 34 -4.17 -2.92 -12.62
C ALA A 34 -2.86 -2.34 -13.20
N GLN A 35 -2.95 -1.74 -14.40
CA GLN A 35 -1.92 -0.84 -14.90
C GLN A 35 -2.11 0.53 -14.26
N GLY A 36 -1.08 0.98 -13.54
CA GLY A 36 -0.98 2.36 -13.07
C GLY A 36 -0.69 3.28 -14.24
N HIS A 37 -1.69 4.07 -14.65
CA HIS A 37 -1.49 5.20 -15.54
C HIS A 37 -1.07 6.40 -14.69
N THR A 38 0.22 6.73 -14.76
CA THR A 38 0.73 8.06 -14.44
C THR A 38 0.49 8.92 -15.69
N SER A 39 -0.52 9.79 -15.66
CA SER A 39 -0.59 10.90 -16.60
C SER A 39 -0.30 12.18 -15.84
N ASP A 40 0.88 12.69 -16.16
CA ASP A 40 1.27 14.09 -16.13
C ASP A 40 0.11 14.96 -16.63
N SER A 41 -0.22 16.00 -15.85
CA SER A 41 -1.22 17.00 -16.20
C SER A 41 -0.81 18.32 -15.56
N GLU A 42 -0.15 19.11 -16.40
CA GLU A 42 0.17 20.53 -16.35
C GLU A 42 -0.57 21.34 -15.27
N GLU A 43 0.23 21.99 -14.43
CA GLU A 43 -0.14 22.89 -13.34
C GLU A 43 -0.63 24.22 -13.92
N SER A 44 -1.95 24.43 -13.91
CA SER A 44 -2.55 25.73 -14.22
C SER A 44 -2.69 26.53 -12.92
N SER A 45 -1.82 27.52 -12.80
CA SER A 45 -1.83 28.57 -11.78
C SER A 45 -3.12 29.38 -11.85
N ASN A 46 -3.93 29.34 -10.81
CA ASN A 46 -4.90 30.40 -10.52
C ASN A 46 -4.78 30.81 -9.05
N ASP A 47 -4.02 31.89 -8.90
CA ASP A 47 -4.05 32.80 -7.76
C ASP A 47 -5.49 33.29 -7.54
N THR A 48 -6.04 33.01 -6.37
CA THR A 48 -7.25 33.68 -5.87
C THR A 48 -7.07 33.93 -4.38
N ALA A 49 -6.44 35.06 -4.09
CA ALA A 49 -6.56 35.74 -2.81
C ALA A 49 -8.04 35.94 -2.47
N THR A 50 -8.57 35.10 -1.59
CA THR A 50 -9.89 35.26 -0.99
C THR A 50 -9.69 35.54 0.50
N THR A 51 -9.63 36.83 0.80
CA THR A 51 -9.84 37.38 2.14
C THR A 51 -11.28 37.09 2.55
N VAL A 52 -11.49 36.26 3.57
CA VAL A 52 -12.79 36.18 4.24
C VAL A 52 -12.59 36.24 5.74
N SER A 53 -13.30 37.20 6.29
CA SER A 53 -13.34 37.62 7.68
C SER A 53 -13.65 36.46 8.62
N LYS A 54 -12.96 36.53 9.75
CA LYS A 54 -13.13 35.71 10.93
C LYS A 54 -14.46 36.10 11.58
N GLU A 55 -15.45 35.23 11.52
CA GLU A 55 -16.61 35.27 12.41
C GLU A 55 -16.62 33.98 13.21
N ASP A 56 -16.35 34.11 14.51
CA ASP A 56 -16.35 33.04 15.50
C ASP A 56 -17.81 32.64 15.82
N PRO A 57 -18.18 31.36 15.73
CA PRO A 57 -19.39 30.88 16.39
C PRO A 57 -19.09 30.64 17.88
N ASP A 58 -19.76 31.45 18.71
CA ASP A 58 -19.89 31.33 20.16
C ASP A 58 -20.16 29.88 20.57
N ILE A 59 -19.15 29.22 21.14
CA ILE A 59 -19.24 27.86 21.66
C ILE A 59 -19.27 27.93 23.18
N SER A 60 -20.34 27.37 23.72
CA SER A 60 -20.64 27.27 25.14
C SER A 60 -19.55 26.50 25.90
N ASP A 61 -18.84 27.24 26.75
CA ASP A 61 -18.58 26.97 28.17
C ASP A 61 -18.32 25.50 28.56
N ASP A 62 -17.04 25.13 28.57
CA ASP A 62 -16.49 24.03 29.37
C ASP A 62 -15.21 24.60 30.05
N GLU A 63 -15.37 25.11 31.28
CA GLU A 63 -14.42 25.95 32.02
C GLU A 63 -13.07 25.25 32.38
N GLU A 64 -12.87 23.98 32.02
CA GLU A 64 -11.68 23.20 32.43
C GLU A 64 -10.53 23.17 31.40
N GLU A 65 -10.75 23.52 30.12
CA GLU A 65 -9.69 23.44 29.09
C GLU A 65 -8.87 24.73 28.91
N GLU A 66 -9.43 25.91 29.25
CA GLU A 66 -8.77 27.22 29.07
C GLU A 66 -7.60 27.47 30.04
N GLU A 67 -7.61 26.87 31.23
CA GLU A 67 -6.49 26.96 32.20
C GLU A 67 -5.25 26.18 31.75
N THR A 68 -5.45 25.07 31.03
CA THR A 68 -4.33 24.22 30.58
C THR A 68 -3.60 24.83 29.39
N VAL A 69 -4.35 25.43 28.46
CA VAL A 69 -3.79 26.08 27.27
C VAL A 69 -3.16 27.44 27.60
N SER A 70 -3.62 28.14 28.64
CA SER A 70 -2.96 29.34 29.17
C SER A 70 -1.66 28.99 29.89
N SER A 71 -1.68 27.97 30.76
CA SER A 71 -0.48 27.46 31.44
C SER A 71 0.59 26.94 30.47
N LEU A 72 0.20 26.38 29.32
CA LEU A 72 1.13 25.92 28.27
C LEU A 72 1.76 27.06 27.45
N LYS A 73 1.12 28.23 27.36
CA LYS A 73 1.65 29.41 26.63
C LYS A 73 2.81 30.08 27.38
N ASP A 74 2.84 29.97 28.71
CA ASP A 74 3.90 30.54 29.56
C ASP A 74 5.15 29.65 29.65
N ILE A 75 5.08 28.41 29.16
CA ILE A 75 6.21 27.49 29.18
C ILE A 75 7.10 27.77 27.96
N SER A 76 8.28 28.34 28.22
CA SER A 76 9.29 28.53 27.17
C SER A 76 9.67 27.20 26.50
N PHE A 77 9.96 27.25 25.20
CA PHE A 77 10.37 26.08 24.41
C PHE A 77 11.55 25.31 25.04
N GLY A 78 12.47 26.01 25.72
CA GLY A 78 13.57 25.39 26.45
C GLY A 78 13.14 24.58 27.68
N ALA A 79 12.12 25.04 28.40
CA ALA A 79 11.55 24.30 29.53
C ALA A 79 10.82 23.03 29.04
N LEU A 80 10.13 23.12 27.89
CA LEU A 80 9.47 22.00 27.23
C LEU A 80 10.49 20.95 26.75
N ALA A 81 11.57 21.38 26.10
CA ALA A 81 12.65 20.49 25.66
C ALA A 81 13.34 19.80 26.85
N LYS A 82 13.54 20.51 27.97
CA LYS A 82 14.14 19.96 29.19
C LYS A 82 13.21 18.97 29.89
N ALA A 83 11.91 19.23 29.92
CA ALA A 83 10.91 18.30 30.45
C ALA A 83 10.84 17.02 29.59
N GLN A 84 10.89 17.16 28.26
CA GLN A 84 10.90 16.03 27.33
C GLN A 84 12.17 15.18 27.48
N ALA A 85 13.33 15.80 27.61
CA ALA A 85 14.59 15.09 27.86
C ALA A 85 14.58 14.35 29.21
N LYS A 86 14.07 14.99 30.27
CA LYS A 86 13.96 14.38 31.60
C LYS A 86 12.95 13.21 31.63
N ALA A 87 11.84 13.33 30.90
CA ALA A 87 10.89 12.23 30.74
C ALA A 87 11.51 11.04 30.00
N GLN A 88 12.29 11.30 28.94
CA GLN A 88 13.03 10.26 28.22
C GLN A 88 14.13 9.61 29.07
N GLU A 89 14.81 10.38 29.92
CA GLU A 89 15.82 9.89 30.86
C GLU A 89 15.19 8.99 31.94
N SER A 90 14.01 9.36 32.46
CA SER A 90 13.29 8.53 33.45
C SER A 90 12.73 7.22 32.88
N LEU A 91 12.57 7.13 31.56
CA LEU A 91 12.12 5.93 30.85
C LEU A 91 13.29 5.05 30.35
N ALA A 92 14.54 5.52 30.49
CA ALA A 92 15.72 4.76 30.12
C ALA A 92 16.16 3.84 31.28
N PRO A 93 16.50 2.55 31.01
CA PRO A 93 17.04 1.67 32.04
C PRO A 93 18.42 2.18 32.54
N PRO A 94 18.79 1.91 33.80
CA PRO A 94 20.00 2.46 34.41
C PRO A 94 21.27 2.03 33.64
N PRO A 95 22.26 2.94 33.47
CA PRO A 95 23.50 2.60 32.79
C PRO A 95 24.29 1.57 33.61
N LEU A 96 24.74 0.51 32.94
CA LEU A 96 25.69 -0.45 33.51
C LEU A 96 27.02 0.28 33.79
N ARG A 97 27.35 0.36 35.08
CA ARG A 97 28.62 0.71 35.76
C ARG A 97 29.78 1.25 34.88
N PRO A 98 30.35 2.43 35.19
CA PRO A 98 31.55 2.93 34.52
C PRO A 98 32.80 2.16 34.97
N GLY A 99 33.48 1.51 34.03
CA GLY A 99 34.83 0.97 34.22
C GLY A 99 35.85 2.09 34.42
N LYS A 100 36.74 1.92 35.39
CA LYS A 100 37.79 2.88 35.79
C LYS A 100 38.71 3.26 34.62
N ARG A 101 38.96 4.57 34.55
CA ARG A 101 39.86 5.30 33.64
C ARG A 101 41.34 4.97 33.87
N LYS A 102 42.17 5.20 32.85
CA LYS A 102 43.40 6.03 32.96
C LYS A 102 43.59 6.84 31.67
N HIS A 103 43.27 8.13 31.73
CA HIS A 103 43.81 9.16 30.84
C HIS A 103 44.46 10.18 31.77
N THR A 104 45.77 10.30 31.68
CA THR A 104 46.60 11.25 32.41
C THR A 104 46.43 12.63 31.81
N THR A 105 46.36 13.63 32.67
CA THR A 105 46.30 15.05 32.36
C THR A 105 47.63 15.64 32.80
N ASP A 106 48.34 16.27 31.87
CA ASP A 106 49.37 17.26 32.23
C ASP A 106 48.96 18.60 31.63
N THR A 107 49.15 19.60 32.47
CA THR A 107 48.70 20.99 32.39
C THR A 107 49.85 21.85 31.83
N GLU A 108 49.54 22.80 30.96
CA GLU A 108 49.77 24.27 31.12
C GLU A 108 49.70 24.99 29.74
N PRO A 109 49.33 26.28 29.71
CA PRO A 109 48.99 27.07 28.52
C PRO A 109 50.14 27.98 28.08
N ASP A 110 50.19 28.36 26.79
CA ASP A 110 50.96 29.55 26.42
C ASP A 110 50.49 30.27 25.13
N ALA A 111 50.46 31.59 25.29
CA ALA A 111 50.58 32.73 24.39
C ALA A 111 50.23 32.68 22.87
N SER A 112 49.28 33.55 22.52
CA SER A 112 49.40 34.71 21.59
C SER A 112 49.91 34.56 20.15
N ASN A 113 49.17 35.23 19.25
CA ASN A 113 49.62 35.92 18.02
C ASN A 113 50.18 35.01 16.90
N SER A 114 50.07 35.28 15.62
CA SER A 114 49.54 36.38 14.80
C SER A 114 49.59 35.87 13.36
N ALA A 115 48.71 36.36 12.49
CA ALA A 115 48.91 36.26 11.04
C ALA A 115 50.29 36.84 10.63
N PRO A 116 50.82 36.45 9.46
CA PRO A 116 50.65 37.39 8.34
C PRO A 116 50.33 36.74 6.99
N LYS A 117 49.74 37.59 6.14
CA LYS A 117 49.60 37.47 4.69
C LYS A 117 50.96 37.67 4.00
N GLU A 118 51.05 37.22 2.75
CA GLU A 118 51.48 37.94 1.52
C GLU A 118 51.93 36.88 0.48
N GLU A 119 51.26 36.79 -0.69
CA GLU A 119 51.73 37.28 -2.01
C GLU A 119 52.99 36.52 -2.50
N GLY A 120 53.16 35.94 -3.70
CA GLY A 120 52.39 35.82 -4.92
C GLY A 120 53.29 35.18 -6.02
N THR A 121 52.69 34.33 -6.87
CA THR A 121 53.13 33.87 -8.23
C THR A 121 54.33 32.89 -8.38
N PRO A 122 54.50 32.17 -9.52
CA PRO A 122 53.57 31.84 -10.61
C PRO A 122 53.44 30.32 -10.88
N THR A 123 52.47 30.02 -11.74
CA THR A 123 52.10 28.73 -12.34
C THR A 123 53.26 27.76 -12.65
N ALA A 124 53.33 26.64 -11.92
CA ALA A 124 53.94 25.42 -12.40
C ALA A 124 52.83 24.50 -12.92
N SER A 125 52.91 24.16 -14.20
CA SER A 125 52.06 23.18 -14.87
C SER A 125 51.93 21.91 -14.03
N ARG A 126 50.70 21.60 -13.60
CA ARG A 126 50.39 20.30 -13.02
C ARG A 126 50.86 19.23 -14.03
N PRO A 127 51.75 18.30 -13.68
CA PRO A 127 51.91 17.12 -14.52
C PRO A 127 50.54 16.46 -14.55
N THR A 128 50.00 16.34 -15.76
CA THR A 128 48.76 15.63 -16.00
C THR A 128 48.86 14.29 -15.27
N LYS A 129 47.82 13.98 -14.50
CA LYS A 129 47.70 12.74 -13.74
C LYS A 129 48.23 11.62 -14.62
N PHE A 130 49.28 10.93 -14.16
CA PHE A 130 49.74 9.68 -14.75
C PHE A 130 48.53 8.76 -14.75
N PHE A 131 47.79 8.73 -15.87
CA PHE A 131 46.67 7.85 -16.06
C PHE A 131 47.27 6.45 -15.92
N LYS A 132 47.00 5.79 -14.79
CA LYS A 132 47.34 4.37 -14.65
C LYS A 132 46.66 3.69 -15.84
N PRO A 133 47.40 3.08 -16.79
CA PRO A 133 46.77 2.42 -17.91
C PRO A 133 45.83 1.37 -17.32
N SER A 134 44.55 1.46 -17.69
CA SER A 134 43.59 0.43 -17.33
C SER A 134 44.14 -0.92 -17.77
N HIS A 135 44.07 -1.94 -16.93
CA HIS A 135 44.56 -3.30 -17.21
C HIS A 135 43.68 -4.04 -18.24
N HIS A 136 43.30 -3.35 -19.31
CA HIS A 136 42.70 -3.93 -20.49
C HIS A 136 43.82 -4.49 -21.36
N ARG A 137 43.50 -5.59 -22.05
CA ARG A 137 44.42 -6.25 -22.99
C ARG A 137 44.84 -5.24 -24.05
N THR A 138 46.13 -5.20 -24.38
CA THR A 138 46.66 -4.28 -25.40
C THR A 138 46.12 -4.60 -26.81
N SER A 139 45.56 -5.79 -27.02
CA SER A 139 44.80 -6.17 -28.22
C SER A 139 43.81 -7.31 -27.91
N LYS A 140 42.89 -7.60 -28.83
CA LYS A 140 41.89 -8.69 -28.67
C LYS A 140 42.52 -10.07 -28.47
N HIS A 141 43.73 -10.28 -29.00
CA HIS A 141 44.43 -11.57 -28.93
C HIS A 141 45.56 -11.58 -27.89
N ALA A 142 45.87 -10.44 -27.26
CA ALA A 142 46.86 -10.39 -26.20
C ALA A 142 46.31 -10.97 -24.89
N PRO A 143 47.11 -11.72 -24.11
CA PRO A 143 46.75 -12.11 -22.76
C PRO A 143 46.63 -10.88 -21.87
N GLN A 144 45.76 -10.94 -20.86
CA GLN A 144 45.59 -9.85 -19.91
C GLN A 144 46.71 -9.89 -18.89
N THR A 145 47.50 -8.82 -18.82
CA THR A 145 48.55 -8.67 -17.80
C THR A 145 47.92 -8.17 -16.51
N LEU A 146 47.92 -8.99 -15.46
CA LEU A 146 47.49 -8.60 -14.11
C LEU A 146 48.71 -8.13 -13.31
N SER A 147 48.55 -7.09 -12.50
CA SER A 147 49.63 -6.60 -11.64
C SER A 147 50.00 -7.65 -10.59
N THR A 148 51.28 -8.02 -10.53
CA THR A 148 51.85 -8.94 -9.54
C THR A 148 52.04 -8.29 -8.16
N ARG A 149 51.72 -7.00 -8.00
CA ARG A 149 51.89 -6.27 -6.74
C ARG A 149 51.03 -6.79 -5.59
N HIS A 150 49.95 -7.50 -5.90
CA HIS A 150 49.07 -8.09 -4.90
C HIS A 150 49.10 -9.61 -5.00
N ALA A 151 49.37 -10.28 -3.88
CA ALA A 151 49.40 -11.73 -3.81
C ALA A 151 48.03 -12.33 -4.20
N VAL A 152 48.05 -13.36 -5.05
CA VAL A 152 46.85 -14.09 -5.44
C VAL A 152 46.25 -14.76 -4.19
N PRO A 153 44.96 -14.55 -3.87
CA PRO A 153 44.36 -15.19 -2.71
C PRO A 153 44.28 -16.70 -2.94
N ARG A 154 44.82 -17.47 -1.98
CA ARG A 154 44.79 -18.96 -2.02
C ARG A 154 43.42 -19.56 -1.66
N LYS A 155 42.43 -18.73 -1.31
CA LYS A 155 41.09 -19.16 -0.90
C LYS A 155 40.13 -19.02 -2.08
N ARG A 156 39.33 -20.05 -2.35
CA ARG A 156 38.25 -20.00 -3.33
C ARG A 156 37.06 -19.26 -2.71
N SER A 157 36.63 -18.15 -3.32
CA SER A 157 35.38 -17.48 -2.95
C SER A 157 34.20 -18.31 -3.48
N ILE A 158 33.71 -19.24 -2.65
CA ILE A 158 32.58 -20.13 -3.01
C ILE A 158 31.25 -19.36 -2.98
N ILE A 159 31.18 -18.29 -2.19
CA ILE A 159 30.05 -17.38 -2.10
C ILE A 159 30.60 -15.99 -2.36
N GLU A 160 30.11 -15.32 -3.40
CA GLU A 160 30.32 -13.88 -3.53
C GLU A 160 29.54 -13.21 -2.40
N PRO A 161 30.21 -12.59 -1.40
CA PRO A 161 29.48 -11.87 -0.38
C PRO A 161 28.66 -10.79 -1.08
N SER A 162 27.35 -10.74 -0.80
CA SER A 162 26.48 -9.69 -1.34
C SER A 162 27.17 -8.36 -1.12
N ALA A 163 27.37 -7.58 -2.18
CA ALA A 163 28.10 -6.32 -2.12
C ALA A 163 27.66 -5.53 -0.88
N GLY A 164 28.55 -5.42 0.11
CA GLY A 164 28.24 -4.71 1.36
C GLY A 164 27.73 -3.31 1.04
N LEU A 165 26.84 -2.77 1.87
CA LEU A 165 26.29 -1.43 1.65
C LEU A 165 27.46 -0.47 1.43
N LYS A 166 27.58 0.02 0.20
CA LYS A 166 28.63 0.96 -0.19
C LYS A 166 28.48 2.17 0.72
N TRP A 167 29.56 2.68 1.30
CA TRP A 167 29.55 3.99 1.96
C TRP A 167 29.04 5.03 0.96
N ARG A 168 27.77 5.38 1.09
CA ARG A 168 27.11 6.48 0.40
C ARG A 168 27.17 7.68 1.34
N ASP A 169 27.02 8.87 0.79
CA ASP A 169 26.84 10.08 1.60
C ASP A 169 25.73 9.82 2.64
N PRO A 170 25.95 10.15 3.92
CA PRO A 170 24.98 9.89 5.00
C PRO A 170 23.61 10.50 4.70
N ARG A 171 23.52 11.58 3.92
CA ARG A 171 22.21 12.13 3.48
C ARG A 171 21.43 11.15 2.61
N PHE A 172 22.15 10.27 1.92
CA PHE A 172 21.64 9.25 1.03
C PHE A 172 21.78 7.82 1.60
N ASP A 173 22.12 7.70 2.88
CA ASP A 173 22.11 6.42 3.60
C ASP A 173 20.65 6.03 3.88
N PRO A 174 20.18 4.84 3.48
CA PRO A 174 18.80 4.40 3.73
C PRO A 174 18.43 4.33 5.22
N THR A 175 19.40 4.38 6.14
CA THR A 175 19.15 4.55 7.57
C THR A 175 18.79 6.00 7.96
N ASN A 176 19.29 6.99 7.21
CA ASN A 176 19.09 8.43 7.43
C ASN A 176 17.98 9.02 6.54
N LEU A 177 17.81 8.55 5.28
CA LEU A 177 16.51 8.71 4.60
C LEU A 177 15.55 7.77 5.30
N ARG A 178 15.06 8.11 6.49
CA ARG A 178 14.06 7.35 7.21
C ARG A 178 12.98 6.80 6.25
N PRO A 179 12.90 5.50 5.90
CA PRO A 179 11.64 4.87 6.19
C PRO A 179 11.57 4.81 7.72
N SER A 180 10.40 5.00 8.30
CA SER A 180 10.21 4.72 9.73
C SER A 180 10.87 3.38 10.06
N THR A 181 11.47 3.24 11.25
CA THR A 181 11.97 1.94 11.76
C THR A 181 10.88 0.86 11.79
N THR A 182 9.65 1.24 11.50
CA THR A 182 8.51 0.38 11.24
C THR A 182 8.40 0.01 9.76
N SER A 183 8.24 -1.28 9.47
CA SER A 183 7.92 -1.77 8.12
C SER A 183 6.87 -0.92 7.38
N ARG A 184 6.95 -0.83 6.05
CA ARG A 184 5.95 -0.16 5.19
C ARG A 184 4.49 -0.53 5.51
N ALA A 185 4.26 -1.77 5.96
CA ALA A 185 2.95 -2.21 6.44
C ALA A 185 2.50 -1.42 7.68
N ALA A 186 3.37 -1.27 8.67
CA ALA A 186 3.10 -0.50 9.88
C ALA A 186 2.99 1.02 9.63
N GLU A 187 3.72 1.57 8.65
CA GLU A 187 3.48 2.94 8.18
C GLU A 187 2.07 3.10 7.58
N SER A 188 1.66 2.16 6.73
CA SER A 188 0.30 2.17 6.17
C SER A 188 -0.78 2.04 7.25
N GLU A 189 -0.54 1.23 8.29
CA GLU A 189 -1.46 1.11 9.42
C GLU A 189 -1.56 2.39 10.24
N ARG A 190 -0.46 3.13 10.40
CA ARG A 190 -0.48 4.44 11.07
C ARG A 190 -1.23 5.46 10.23
N ALA A 191 -0.98 5.50 8.91
CA ALA A 191 -1.73 6.36 8.00
C ALA A 191 -3.23 6.05 8.03
N ASP A 192 -3.61 4.77 7.97
CA ASP A 192 -5.02 4.37 8.02
C ASP A 192 -5.71 4.75 9.34
N LYS A 193 -4.97 4.78 10.46
CA LYS A 193 -5.49 5.26 11.75
C LYS A 193 -5.62 6.79 11.77
N ASN A 194 -4.56 7.49 11.37
CA ASN A 194 -4.53 8.96 11.33
C ASN A 194 -5.60 9.53 10.39
N TYR A 195 -5.84 8.85 9.27
CA TYR A 195 -6.82 9.22 8.26
C TYR A 195 -8.11 8.40 8.33
N SER A 196 -8.43 7.81 9.48
CA SER A 196 -9.65 7.02 9.69
C SER A 196 -10.93 7.85 9.47
N PHE A 197 -10.89 9.15 9.76
CA PHE A 197 -11.98 10.10 9.50
C PHE A 197 -12.37 10.21 8.02
N LEU A 198 -11.48 9.85 7.08
CA LEU A 198 -11.84 9.83 5.66
C LEU A 198 -12.93 8.79 5.36
N LEU A 199 -13.03 7.73 6.17
CA LEU A 199 -14.09 6.74 6.03
C LEU A 199 -15.45 7.30 6.49
N SER A 200 -15.50 8.04 7.60
CA SER A 200 -16.74 8.68 8.06
C SER A 200 -17.20 9.75 7.07
N TYR A 201 -16.28 10.56 6.53
CA TYR A 201 -16.61 11.55 5.51
C TYR A 201 -17.22 10.91 4.25
N ARG A 202 -16.61 9.83 3.73
CA ARG A 202 -17.13 9.09 2.58
C ARG A 202 -18.52 8.50 2.85
N GLN A 203 -18.80 8.07 4.09
CA GLN A 203 -20.12 7.59 4.47
C GLN A 203 -21.15 8.72 4.46
N SER A 204 -20.84 9.90 4.99
CA SER A 204 -21.74 11.06 4.91
C SER A 204 -21.95 11.54 3.47
N GLU A 205 -20.92 11.55 2.64
CA GLU A 205 -21.00 11.90 1.22
C GLU A 205 -21.93 10.92 0.47
N LEU A 206 -21.86 9.63 0.79
CA LEU A 206 -22.77 8.64 0.22
C LEU A 206 -24.23 8.94 0.59
N GLN A 207 -24.49 9.34 1.83
CA GLN A 207 -25.84 9.71 2.28
C GLN A 207 -26.36 10.96 1.57
N THR A 208 -25.52 11.98 1.37
CA THR A 208 -25.92 13.20 0.65
C THR A 208 -26.21 12.89 -0.82
N LEU A 209 -25.37 12.11 -1.50
CA LEU A 209 -25.61 11.67 -2.88
C LEU A 209 -26.87 10.81 -3.01
N GLN A 210 -27.15 9.95 -2.04
CA GLN A 210 -28.41 9.18 -2.01
C GLN A 210 -29.63 10.08 -1.82
N ALA A 211 -29.54 11.11 -0.97
CA ALA A 211 -30.61 12.09 -0.79
C ALA A 211 -30.85 12.89 -2.08
N GLN A 212 -29.77 13.32 -2.75
CA GLN A 212 -29.83 13.98 -4.06
C GLN A 212 -30.48 13.09 -5.12
N LEU A 213 -30.08 11.81 -5.19
CA LEU A 213 -30.69 10.85 -6.11
C LEU A 213 -32.18 10.68 -5.84
N LYS A 214 -32.58 10.53 -4.58
CA LYS A 214 -33.99 10.42 -4.18
C LYS A 214 -34.79 11.68 -4.54
N ALA A 215 -34.22 12.86 -4.33
CA ALA A 215 -34.83 14.14 -4.69
C ALA A 215 -34.97 14.32 -6.21
N ALA A 216 -33.96 13.92 -6.98
CA ALA A 216 -33.98 13.96 -8.44
C ALA A 216 -34.98 12.95 -9.05
N GLN A 217 -35.12 11.79 -8.41
CA GLN A 217 -36.05 10.73 -8.84
C GLN A 217 -37.51 11.03 -8.49
N ASN A 218 -37.75 11.69 -7.35
CA ASN A 218 -39.07 12.14 -6.92
C ASN A 218 -39.05 13.67 -6.74
N PRO A 219 -39.11 14.47 -7.82
CA PRO A 219 -39.20 15.92 -7.67
C PRO A 219 -40.55 16.23 -7.00
N LEU A 220 -40.51 16.69 -5.75
CA LEU A 220 -41.71 17.16 -5.04
C LEU A 220 -42.44 18.20 -5.92
N PRO A 221 -43.77 18.12 -6.08
CA PRO A 221 -44.50 19.16 -6.81
C PRO A 221 -44.32 20.51 -6.10
N PRO A 222 -44.18 21.63 -6.85
CA PRO A 222 -43.85 22.94 -6.28
C PRO A 222 -44.90 23.54 -5.32
N SER A 223 -46.00 22.84 -5.02
CA SER A 223 -47.17 23.37 -4.30
C SER A 223 -47.10 23.32 -2.77
N SER A 224 -46.10 22.67 -2.15
CA SER A 224 -45.94 22.65 -0.69
C SER A 224 -44.84 23.58 -0.16
N ARG A 225 -44.21 24.41 -1.01
CA ARG A 225 -43.45 25.58 -0.58
C ARG A 225 -44.41 26.58 0.04
N LYS A 226 -44.74 26.36 1.32
CA LYS A 226 -45.51 27.22 2.20
C LYS A 226 -45.12 28.66 1.91
N LYS A 227 -46.05 29.42 1.32
CA LYS A 227 -45.88 30.83 0.97
C LYS A 227 -45.28 31.58 2.17
N ARG A 228 -43.97 31.81 2.17
CA ARG A 228 -43.38 32.79 3.06
C ARG A 228 -43.87 34.14 2.54
N LYS A 229 -44.67 34.78 3.38
CA LYS A 229 -45.33 36.07 3.16
C LYS A 229 -44.31 37.09 2.63
N LYS A 230 -44.69 37.72 1.51
CA LYS A 230 -43.95 38.74 0.76
C LYS A 230 -43.57 39.91 1.66
N GLY A 231 -42.27 40.18 1.77
CA GLY A 231 -41.68 41.38 2.35
C GLY A 231 -40.36 41.72 1.64
N THR A 232 -40.44 42.66 0.70
CA THR A 232 -39.44 43.69 0.31
C THR A 232 -37.96 43.26 0.20
N THR A 233 -37.49 42.94 -1.03
CA THR A 233 -36.62 43.79 -1.88
C THR A 233 -35.21 44.07 -1.33
N SER A 234 -34.23 43.30 -1.79
CA SER A 234 -33.02 43.85 -2.43
C SER A 234 -32.33 42.73 -3.21
N ALA A 235 -31.90 43.05 -4.42
CA ALA A 235 -31.35 42.15 -5.41
C ALA A 235 -30.15 41.34 -4.88
N ALA A 236 -30.35 40.03 -4.77
CA ALA A 236 -29.29 39.04 -4.73
C ALA A 236 -29.57 38.05 -5.86
N ALA A 237 -28.53 37.78 -6.64
CA ALA A 237 -28.54 37.10 -7.93
C ALA A 237 -29.50 35.90 -8.03
N PRO A 238 -30.10 35.67 -9.21
CA PRO A 238 -30.86 34.46 -9.46
C PRO A 238 -29.94 33.26 -9.28
N ALA A 239 -30.12 32.53 -8.18
CA ALA A 239 -29.58 31.19 -8.06
C ALA A 239 -29.99 30.40 -9.31
N PRO A 240 -29.06 29.66 -9.95
CA PRO A 240 -29.39 28.90 -11.14
C PRO A 240 -30.57 27.97 -10.83
N PRO A 241 -31.53 27.82 -11.77
CA PRO A 241 -32.68 26.97 -11.57
C PRO A 241 -32.21 25.54 -11.22
N PRO A 242 -32.90 24.82 -10.32
CA PRO A 242 -32.58 23.42 -10.10
C PRO A 242 -32.73 22.68 -11.45
N PRO A 243 -31.70 21.98 -11.96
CA PRO A 243 -31.83 21.26 -13.21
C PRO A 243 -32.92 20.20 -13.02
N ALA A 244 -33.95 20.28 -13.85
CA ALA A 244 -35.08 19.38 -13.83
C ALA A 244 -34.62 17.98 -14.22
N SER A 245 -34.48 17.05 -13.26
CA SER A 245 -34.49 15.59 -13.43
C SER A 245 -33.89 15.02 -14.73
N ASP A 246 -32.78 15.57 -15.22
CA ASP A 246 -32.16 15.11 -16.46
C ASP A 246 -31.69 13.66 -16.25
N PRO A 247 -32.00 12.72 -17.16
CA PRO A 247 -31.65 11.31 -16.98
C PRO A 247 -30.12 11.11 -16.82
N GLU A 248 -29.33 12.00 -17.42
CA GLU A 248 -27.87 12.02 -17.32
C GLU A 248 -27.39 12.35 -15.89
N THR A 249 -28.04 13.28 -15.20
CA THR A 249 -27.69 13.64 -13.81
C THR A 249 -28.03 12.50 -12.85
N ILE A 250 -29.16 11.82 -13.07
CA ILE A 250 -29.53 10.63 -12.28
C ILE A 250 -28.53 9.50 -12.53
N ALA A 251 -28.08 9.32 -13.78
CA ALA A 251 -27.08 8.33 -14.13
C ALA A 251 -25.70 8.65 -13.50
N SER A 252 -25.28 9.91 -13.50
CA SER A 252 -24.01 10.33 -12.89
C SER A 252 -24.03 10.14 -11.37
N LEU A 253 -25.11 10.52 -10.68
CA LEU A 253 -25.29 10.29 -9.24
C LEU A 253 -25.24 8.80 -8.90
N LYS A 254 -25.92 7.95 -9.69
CA LYS A 254 -25.85 6.48 -9.54
C LYS A 254 -24.42 5.96 -9.67
N ARG A 255 -23.68 6.42 -10.69
CA ARG A 255 -22.27 6.04 -10.90
C ARG A 255 -21.38 6.48 -9.74
N GLN A 256 -21.56 7.69 -9.23
CA GLN A 256 -20.81 8.20 -8.07
C GLN A 256 -21.10 7.39 -6.81
N ILE A 257 -22.37 7.09 -6.52
CA ILE A 257 -22.77 6.21 -5.41
C ILE A 257 -22.14 4.83 -5.57
N MET A 258 -22.19 4.23 -6.77
CA MET A 258 -21.54 2.93 -7.03
C MET A 258 -20.02 2.98 -6.81
N SER A 259 -19.36 4.05 -7.26
CA SER A 259 -17.92 4.24 -7.04
C SER A 259 -17.58 4.36 -5.56
N LEU A 260 -18.28 5.21 -4.79
CA LEU A 260 -18.02 5.39 -3.36
C LEU A 260 -18.37 4.15 -2.53
N THR A 261 -19.49 3.49 -2.84
CA THR A 261 -19.88 2.23 -2.17
C THR A 261 -18.83 1.14 -2.41
N SER A 262 -18.29 1.02 -3.62
CA SER A 262 -17.21 0.07 -3.93
C SER A 262 -15.92 0.38 -3.16
N LYS A 263 -15.54 1.65 -3.04
CA LYS A 263 -14.37 2.10 -2.26
C LYS A 263 -14.53 1.77 -0.78
N LEU A 264 -15.71 2.02 -0.20
CA LEU A 264 -16.02 1.66 1.18
C LEU A 264 -15.98 0.15 1.40
N ALA A 265 -16.63 -0.63 0.54
CA ALA A 265 -16.60 -2.09 0.62
C ALA A 265 -15.17 -2.66 0.50
N ASN A 266 -14.33 -2.06 -0.34
CA ASN A 266 -12.92 -2.43 -0.46
C ASN A 266 -12.10 -2.06 0.79
N SER A 267 -12.36 -0.90 1.40
CA SER A 267 -11.73 -0.55 2.67
C SER A 267 -12.14 -1.50 3.80
N GLU A 268 -13.43 -1.85 3.88
CA GLU A 268 -13.95 -2.82 4.84
C GLU A 268 -13.36 -4.22 4.65
N ALA A 269 -13.14 -4.64 3.39
CA ALA A 269 -12.49 -5.91 3.11
C ALA A 269 -11.04 -5.94 3.62
N LYS A 270 -10.30 -4.83 3.45
CA LYS A 270 -8.93 -4.68 3.93
C LYS A 270 -8.85 -4.63 5.46
N THR A 271 -9.80 -3.94 6.11
CA THR A 271 -9.85 -3.91 7.58
C THR A 271 -10.13 -5.28 8.16
N ARG A 272 -11.11 -6.03 7.63
CA ARG A 272 -11.38 -7.42 8.04
C ARG A 272 -10.19 -8.34 7.86
N GLU A 273 -9.49 -8.26 6.73
CA GLU A 273 -8.26 -9.05 6.50
C GLU A 273 -7.19 -8.77 7.57
N ARG A 274 -6.99 -7.49 7.91
CA ARG A 274 -6.02 -7.09 8.94
C ARG A 274 -6.45 -7.49 10.34
N GLU A 275 -7.74 -7.40 10.65
CA GLU A 275 -8.29 -7.82 11.94
C GLU A 275 -8.09 -9.32 12.18
N ILE A 276 -8.35 -10.15 11.16
CA ILE A 276 -8.07 -11.59 11.21
C ILE A 276 -6.59 -11.86 11.46
N LEU A 277 -5.69 -11.21 10.71
CA LEU A 277 -4.25 -11.35 10.90
C LEU A 277 -3.81 -10.88 12.29
N ARG A 278 -4.39 -9.78 12.80
CA ARG A 278 -4.10 -9.24 14.12
C ARG A 278 -4.59 -10.17 15.22
N ALA A 279 -5.82 -10.68 15.11
CA ALA A 279 -6.40 -11.62 16.04
C ALA A 279 -5.60 -12.92 16.10
N HIS A 280 -5.15 -13.45 14.95
CA HIS A 280 -4.29 -14.62 14.91
C HIS A 280 -2.93 -14.35 15.55
N ARG A 281 -2.26 -13.24 15.20
CA ARG A 281 -0.99 -12.85 15.82
C ARG A 281 -1.12 -12.67 17.33
N ALA A 282 -2.25 -12.16 17.82
CA ALA A 282 -2.53 -12.04 19.24
C ALA A 282 -2.66 -13.40 19.91
N LYS A 283 -3.45 -14.32 19.35
CA LYS A 283 -3.61 -15.70 19.85
C LYS A 283 -2.29 -16.46 19.91
N GLU A 284 -1.45 -16.32 18.89
CA GLU A 284 -0.12 -16.97 18.88
C GLU A 284 0.82 -16.37 19.93
N ARG A 285 0.76 -15.05 20.14
CA ARG A 285 1.53 -14.39 21.21
C ARG A 285 1.08 -14.84 22.60
N GLU A 286 -0.23 -15.01 22.81
CA GLU A 286 -0.79 -15.53 24.06
C GLU A 286 -0.36 -16.98 24.29
N ALA A 287 -0.46 -17.84 23.28
CA ALA A 287 -0.03 -19.23 23.38
C ALA A 287 1.48 -19.38 23.68
N ILE A 288 2.31 -18.47 23.19
CA ILE A 288 3.74 -18.42 23.53
C ILE A 288 3.94 -17.90 24.95
N ARG A 289 3.21 -16.86 25.36
CA ARG A 289 3.27 -16.32 26.72
C ARG A 289 2.87 -17.37 27.76
N GLU A 290 1.88 -18.20 27.45
CA GLU A 290 1.44 -19.34 28.25
C GLU A 290 2.40 -20.55 28.15
N GLY A 291 3.39 -20.52 27.26
CA GLY A 291 4.33 -21.63 27.03
C GLY A 291 3.75 -22.82 26.27
N ARG A 292 2.48 -22.77 25.83
CA ARG A 292 1.83 -23.83 25.03
C ARG A 292 2.46 -24.00 23.65
N LYS A 293 3.02 -22.93 23.09
CA LYS A 293 3.74 -22.93 21.82
C LYS A 293 5.11 -22.32 22.00
N THR A 294 6.11 -22.91 21.37
CA THR A 294 7.49 -22.40 21.38
C THR A 294 7.78 -21.44 20.22
N GLN A 295 7.05 -21.56 19.12
CA GLN A 295 7.25 -20.77 17.90
C GLN A 295 5.93 -20.17 17.41
N PRO A 296 5.93 -18.91 16.92
CA PRO A 296 4.72 -18.28 16.40
C PRO A 296 4.33 -18.89 15.05
N TYR A 297 3.07 -19.31 14.92
CA TYR A 297 2.51 -19.66 13.63
C TYR A 297 1.98 -18.41 12.89
N TYR A 298 2.06 -18.40 11.56
CA TYR A 298 1.50 -17.31 10.74
C TYR A 298 0.53 -17.90 9.72
N LEU A 299 -0.68 -17.36 9.66
CA LEU A 299 -1.68 -17.74 8.67
C LEU A 299 -1.15 -17.55 7.25
N LYS A 300 -1.34 -18.57 6.42
CA LYS A 300 -1.09 -18.45 4.98
C LYS A 300 -2.18 -17.58 4.35
N LYS A 301 -1.87 -16.88 3.25
CA LYS A 301 -2.85 -16.05 2.51
C LYS A 301 -4.14 -16.82 2.14
N GLY A 302 -4.02 -18.11 1.84
CA GLY A 302 -5.19 -18.96 1.54
C GLY A 302 -6.06 -19.26 2.76
N GLU A 303 -5.48 -19.29 3.96
CA GLU A 303 -6.22 -19.51 5.22
C GLU A 303 -6.94 -18.23 5.64
N VAL A 304 -6.26 -17.07 5.53
CA VAL A 304 -6.89 -15.75 5.73
C VAL A 304 -8.12 -15.58 4.83
N ARG A 305 -8.02 -15.93 3.54
CA ARG A 305 -9.17 -15.89 2.62
C ARG A 305 -10.32 -16.81 3.04
N LYS A 306 -10.00 -17.98 3.61
CA LYS A 306 -11.03 -18.91 4.14
C LYS A 306 -11.70 -18.32 5.37
N GLU A 307 -10.95 -17.68 6.27
CA GLU A 307 -11.51 -17.01 7.45
C GLU A 307 -12.41 -15.84 7.07
N ILE A 308 -11.95 -14.97 6.15
CA ILE A 308 -12.80 -13.91 5.57
C ILE A 308 -14.07 -14.49 4.97
N ALA A 309 -13.97 -15.62 4.24
CA ALA A 309 -15.13 -16.27 3.64
C ALA A 309 -16.08 -16.88 4.67
N LYS A 310 -15.57 -17.38 5.80
CA LYS A 310 -16.36 -17.87 6.94
C LYS A 310 -17.10 -16.72 7.63
N GLU A 311 -16.40 -15.65 8.00
CA GLU A 311 -17.02 -14.46 8.59
C GLU A 311 -18.08 -13.85 7.68
N LYS A 312 -17.78 -13.73 6.37
CA LYS A 312 -18.77 -13.30 5.37
C LYS A 312 -19.95 -14.25 5.27
N PHE A 313 -19.75 -15.55 5.44
CA PHE A 313 -20.85 -16.52 5.42
C PHE A 313 -21.69 -16.44 6.68
N GLU A 314 -21.07 -16.29 7.84
CA GLU A 314 -21.73 -16.14 9.14
C GLU A 314 -22.53 -14.84 9.23
N GLY A 315 -22.03 -13.75 8.66
CA GLY A 315 -22.72 -12.47 8.56
C GLY A 315 -23.87 -12.43 7.55
N LEU A 316 -24.03 -13.44 6.68
CA LEU A 316 -25.19 -13.53 5.78
C LEU A 316 -26.45 -13.94 6.56
N GLY A 317 -27.60 -13.37 6.19
CA GLY A 317 -28.89 -13.80 6.72
C GLY A 317 -29.26 -15.24 6.34
N ARG A 318 -30.17 -15.87 7.09
CA ARG A 318 -30.58 -17.29 6.91
C ARG A 318 -30.94 -17.63 5.46
N ARG A 319 -31.81 -16.83 4.82
CA ARG A 319 -32.22 -17.03 3.41
C ARG A 319 -31.04 -16.94 2.44
N ALA A 320 -30.11 -16.04 2.69
CA ALA A 320 -28.93 -15.86 1.84
C ALA A 320 -27.92 -17.00 2.02
N LYS A 321 -27.73 -17.49 3.26
CA LYS A 321 -26.93 -18.67 3.58
C LYS A 321 -27.48 -19.91 2.86
N GLU A 322 -28.78 -20.18 3.01
CA GLU A 322 -29.46 -21.30 2.36
C GLU A 322 -29.34 -21.24 0.83
N LYS A 323 -29.58 -20.08 0.22
CA LYS A 323 -29.39 -19.88 -1.23
C LYS A 323 -27.95 -20.14 -1.68
N LYS A 324 -26.96 -19.78 -0.85
CA LYS A 324 -25.53 -20.02 -1.15
C LYS A 324 -25.19 -21.51 -1.05
N GLU A 325 -25.70 -22.18 -0.03
CA GLU A 325 -25.57 -23.63 0.15
C GLU A 325 -26.28 -24.40 -0.95
N GLU A 326 -27.48 -24.00 -1.35
CA GLU A 326 -28.23 -24.61 -2.45
C GLU A 326 -27.45 -24.47 -3.77
N ARG A 327 -26.90 -23.28 -4.05
CA ARG A 327 -25.99 -23.06 -5.20
C ARG A 327 -24.74 -23.93 -5.10
N ARG A 328 -24.19 -24.12 -3.90
CA ARG A 328 -23.04 -25.01 -3.67
C ARG A 328 -23.41 -26.47 -3.92
N ARG A 329 -24.53 -26.95 -3.38
CA ARG A 329 -25.07 -28.31 -3.60
C ARG A 329 -25.32 -28.58 -5.08
N LYS A 330 -25.90 -27.63 -5.82
CA LYS A 330 -26.10 -27.74 -7.28
C LYS A 330 -24.77 -27.82 -8.03
N ARG A 331 -23.77 -27.03 -7.65
CA ARG A 331 -22.41 -27.07 -8.23
C ARG A 331 -21.68 -28.38 -7.90
N GLU A 332 -21.80 -28.87 -6.68
CA GLU A 332 -21.21 -30.15 -6.24
C GLU A 332 -21.87 -31.33 -6.97
N LYS A 333 -23.21 -31.40 -6.99
CA LYS A 333 -23.96 -32.39 -7.80
C LYS A 333 -23.56 -32.34 -9.29
N GLY A 334 -23.36 -31.15 -9.84
CA GLY A 334 -22.89 -30.98 -11.22
C GLY A 334 -21.44 -31.44 -11.44
N ARG A 335 -20.56 -31.28 -10.44
CA ARG A 335 -19.17 -31.77 -10.48
C ARG A 335 -19.11 -33.28 -10.32
N GLU A 336 -19.87 -33.84 -9.38
CA GLU A 336 -20.02 -35.29 -9.19
C GLU A 336 -20.59 -35.95 -10.44
N GLY A 337 -21.62 -35.35 -11.05
CA GLY A 337 -22.17 -35.79 -12.33
C GLY A 337 -21.18 -35.74 -13.51
N ARG A 338 -20.17 -34.84 -13.46
CA ARG A 338 -19.07 -34.80 -14.44
C ARG A 338 -17.96 -35.82 -14.14
N GLY A 339 -17.75 -36.15 -12.87
CA GLY A 339 -16.78 -37.15 -12.42
C GLY A 339 -17.26 -38.59 -12.60
N LEU A 340 -18.56 -38.81 -12.74
CA LEU A 340 -19.13 -40.11 -13.08
C LEU A 340 -18.83 -40.46 -14.55
N PRO A 341 -18.44 -41.71 -14.85
CA PRO A 341 -18.32 -42.19 -16.22
C PRO A 341 -19.62 -41.91 -16.98
N ARG A 342 -19.55 -41.10 -18.05
CA ARG A 342 -20.69 -40.87 -18.92
C ARG A 342 -21.10 -42.21 -19.52
N VAL A 343 -22.23 -42.75 -19.07
CA VAL A 343 -22.88 -43.87 -19.74
C VAL A 343 -23.07 -43.43 -21.19
N ARG A 344 -22.35 -44.07 -22.12
CA ARG A 344 -22.59 -43.87 -23.55
C ARG A 344 -24.04 -44.26 -23.73
N ARG A 345 -24.87 -43.31 -24.17
CA ARG A 345 -26.20 -43.64 -24.67
C ARG A 345 -25.97 -44.70 -25.73
N GLU A 346 -26.31 -45.95 -25.45
CA GLU A 346 -26.38 -46.96 -26.49
C GLU A 346 -27.36 -46.36 -27.51
N ARG A 347 -26.86 -46.05 -28.70
CA ARG A 347 -27.78 -45.69 -29.77
C ARG A 347 -28.63 -46.93 -29.95
N ASP A 348 -29.93 -46.81 -29.78
CA ASP A 348 -30.85 -47.87 -30.13
C ASP A 348 -30.63 -48.20 -31.62
N VAL A 349 -29.83 -49.24 -31.89
CA VAL A 349 -29.63 -49.82 -33.25
C VAL A 349 -30.88 -50.62 -33.65
N ALA A 350 -31.98 -50.49 -32.92
CA ALA A 350 -33.24 -51.17 -33.15
C ALA A 350 -34.26 -50.29 -33.92
N THR A 351 -33.82 -49.57 -34.96
CA THR A 351 -34.76 -48.92 -35.91
C THR A 351 -34.15 -48.69 -37.31
N SER A 352 -33.39 -49.65 -37.84
CA SER A 352 -32.99 -49.64 -39.27
C SER A 352 -33.27 -50.96 -39.99
N GLN A 353 -34.42 -51.58 -39.71
CA GLN A 353 -35.03 -52.54 -40.62
C GLN A 353 -36.37 -51.97 -41.05
N ARG A 354 -36.37 -51.22 -42.15
CA ARG A 354 -37.55 -51.07 -43.00
C ARG A 354 -37.11 -50.81 -44.43
#